data_AF-A0A8C0HTT9-F1
#
_entry.id   AF-A0A8C0HTT9-F1
#
_cell.length_a   1.000
_cell.length_b   1.000
_cell.length_c   1.000
_cell.angle_alpha   90.00
_cell.angle_beta   90.00
_cell.angle_gamma   90.00
#
_symmetry.space_group_name_H-M   'P 1'
#
loop_
_entity.id
_entity.type
_entity.pdbx_description
1 polymer ?
#
loop_
_entity_poly.entity_id
_entity_poly.type
_entity_poly.pdbx_seq_one_letter_code
_entity_poly.pdbx_strand_id
1 'polypeptide(L)'
;MDETVSEFFRRTTLKIPVTEMMTILKTWNFLSENQLQTVNFWQKKESLLQDLVLLCEENRASLNDAALLDIIYTQFHCRYCRCTTFSIAHLHTQ
;
A
#
# COMPACT_ATOMS: atom_id res chain seq x y z
N MET A 1 10.24 6.51 11.13
CA MET A 1 10.49 6.25 9.69
C MET A 1 11.07 7.52 9.06
N ASP A 2 11.82 7.45 7.96
CA ASP A 2 12.30 8.65 7.25
C ASP A 2 11.12 9.44 6.63
N GLU A 3 11.25 10.77 6.56
CA GLU A 3 10.20 11.66 6.02
C GLU A 3 9.75 11.24 4.61
N THR A 4 10.70 10.85 3.76
CA THR A 4 10.44 10.45 2.38
C THR A 4 9.51 9.24 2.31
N VAL A 5 9.73 8.27 3.21
CA VAL A 5 8.92 7.05 3.27
C VAL A 5 7.55 7.36 3.88
N SER A 6 7.48 8.24 4.89
CA SER A 6 6.21 8.73 5.46
C SER A 6 5.35 9.44 4.42
N GLU A 7 5.94 10.30 3.59
CA GLU A 7 5.24 10.95 2.50
C GLU A 7 4.73 9.94 1.47
N PHE A 8 5.55 8.93 1.12
CA PHE A 8 5.14 7.88 0.20
C PHE A 8 3.91 7.13 0.73
N PHE A 9 3.92 6.71 1.99
CA PHE A 9 2.77 6.07 2.63
C PHE A 9 1.54 6.97 2.60
N ARG A 10 1.67 8.25 2.95
CA ARG A 10 0.55 9.21 2.90
C ARG A 10 -0.03 9.29 1.50
N ARG A 11 0.81 9.43 0.47
CA ARG A 11 0.35 9.54 -0.93
C ARG A 11 -0.35 8.27 -1.41
N THR A 12 0.18 7.09 -1.09
CA THR A 12 -0.44 5.82 -1.49
C THR A 12 -1.75 5.58 -0.74
N THR A 13 -1.78 5.77 0.57
CA THR A 13 -3.00 5.57 1.39
C THR A 13 -4.10 6.59 1.08
N LEU A 14 -3.74 7.82 0.70
CA LEU A 14 -4.69 8.84 0.22
C LEU A 14 -5.47 8.40 -1.02
N LYS A 15 -4.87 7.60 -1.91
CA LYS A 15 -5.54 7.10 -3.13
C LYS A 15 -6.57 6.01 -2.83
N ILE A 16 -6.44 5.32 -1.69
CA ILE A 16 -7.28 4.20 -1.32
C ILE A 16 -8.66 4.71 -0.85
N PRO A 17 -9.78 4.25 -1.42
CA PRO A 17 -11.11 4.51 -0.87
C PRO A 17 -11.27 3.86 0.51
N VAL A 18 -11.93 4.55 1.44
CA VAL A 18 -12.12 4.03 2.82
C VAL A 18 -12.85 2.67 2.82
N THR A 19 -13.78 2.48 1.89
CA THR A 19 -14.53 1.24 1.70
C THR A 19 -13.66 0.03 1.34
N GLU A 20 -12.51 0.24 0.72
CA GLU A 20 -11.58 -0.81 0.28
C GLU A 20 -10.33 -0.88 1.17
N MET A 21 -10.17 0.09 2.08
CA MET A 21 -8.96 0.26 2.87
C MET A 21 -8.66 -0.94 3.76
N MET A 22 -9.67 -1.47 4.45
CA MET A 22 -9.50 -2.64 5.29
C MET A 22 -9.08 -3.87 4.47
N THR A 23 -9.62 -4.04 3.26
CA THR A 23 -9.27 -5.14 2.36
C THR A 23 -7.83 -5.02 1.90
N ILE A 24 -7.42 -3.84 1.42
CA ILE A 24 -6.06 -3.60 0.94
C ILE A 24 -5.04 -3.76 2.08
N LEU A 25 -5.31 -3.23 3.26
CA LEU A 25 -4.41 -3.35 4.41
C LEU A 25 -4.28 -4.80 4.90
N LYS A 26 -5.37 -5.58 4.86
CA LYS A 26 -5.32 -7.03 5.14
C LYS A 26 -4.49 -7.80 4.11
N THR A 27 -4.65 -7.50 2.82
CA THR A 27 -3.84 -8.11 1.76
C THR A 27 -2.37 -7.73 1.87
N TRP A 28 -2.08 -6.50 2.29
CA TRP A 28 -0.72 -6.03 2.50
C TRP A 28 0.00 -6.79 3.62
N ASN A 29 -0.72 -7.27 4.63
CA ASN A 29 -0.22 -8.16 5.68
C ASN A 29 1.03 -7.64 6.44
N PHE A 30 1.27 -6.33 6.39
CA PHE A 30 2.31 -5.65 7.16
C PHE A 30 1.81 -5.27 8.56
N LEU A 31 0.58 -4.76 8.64
CA LEU A 31 -0.09 -4.49 9.92
C LEU A 31 -0.80 -5.76 10.39
N SER A 32 -0.54 -6.17 11.63
CA SER A 32 -1.21 -7.33 12.22
C SER A 32 -2.71 -7.09 12.41
N GLU A 33 -3.51 -8.16 12.43
CA GLU A 33 -4.97 -8.03 12.60
C GLU A 33 -5.36 -7.29 13.88
N ASN A 34 -4.61 -7.50 14.98
CA ASN A 34 -4.83 -6.80 16.25
C ASN A 34 -4.64 -5.28 16.10
N GLN A 35 -3.60 -4.86 15.37
CA GLN A 35 -3.35 -3.44 15.10
C GLN A 35 -4.43 -2.84 14.18
N LEU A 36 -4.92 -3.61 13.21
CA LEU A 36 -6.02 -3.18 12.35
C LEU A 36 -7.34 -3.06 13.12
N GLN A 37 -7.59 -3.90 14.12
CA GLN A 37 -8.78 -3.82 14.96
C GLN A 37 -8.81 -2.59 15.86
N THR A 38 -7.66 -2.04 16.24
CA THR A 38 -7.58 -0.80 17.05
C THR A 38 -7.84 0.46 16.22
N VAL A 39 -7.76 0.38 14.89
CA VAL A 39 -8.00 1.51 13.99
C VAL A 39 -9.49 1.73 13.80
N ASN A 40 -9.97 2.95 14.05
CA ASN A 40 -11.35 3.32 13.78
C ASN A 40 -11.54 3.67 12.30
N PHE A 41 -12.05 2.75 11.49
CA PHE A 41 -12.32 3.00 10.06
C PHE A 41 -13.55 3.89 9.79
N TRP A 42 -14.34 4.22 10.82
CA TRP A 42 -15.54 5.06 10.71
C TRP A 42 -15.26 6.55 10.88
N GLN A 43 -14.01 6.92 11.18
CA GLN A 43 -13.61 8.31 11.36
C GLN A 43 -13.37 9.03 10.03
N LYS A 44 -13.06 10.33 10.10
CA LYS A 44 -12.69 11.11 8.91
C LYS A 44 -11.43 10.52 8.27
N LYS A 45 -11.41 10.47 6.94
CA LYS A 45 -10.30 9.90 6.16
C LYS A 45 -8.94 10.46 6.59
N GLU A 46 -8.83 11.76 6.82
CA GLU A 46 -7.57 12.39 7.25
C GLU A 46 -7.04 11.83 8.57
N SER A 47 -7.91 11.71 9.59
CA SER A 47 -7.56 11.14 10.90
C SER A 47 -7.18 9.66 10.79
N LEU A 48 -7.94 8.90 9.99
CA LEU A 48 -7.62 7.50 9.69
C LEU A 48 -6.23 7.34 9.05
N LEU A 49 -5.89 8.19 8.09
CA LEU A 49 -4.59 8.16 7.43
C LEU A 49 -3.46 8.51 8.39
N GLN A 50 -3.70 9.43 9.33
CA GLN A 50 -2.74 9.77 10.37
C GLN A 50 -2.48 8.57 11.29
N ASP A 51 -3.52 7.88 11.76
CA ASP A 51 -3.41 6.67 12.58
C ASP A 51 -2.62 5.57 11.85
N LEU A 52 -2.91 5.35 10.56
CA LEU A 52 -2.20 4.35 9.75
C LEU A 52 -0.71 4.69 9.57
N VAL A 53 -0.37 5.97 9.40
CA VAL A 53 1.04 6.41 9.31
C VAL A 53 1.75 6.18 10.64
N LEU A 54 1.11 6.50 11.78
CA LEU A 54 1.67 6.25 13.10
C LEU A 54 1.95 4.76 13.32
N LEU A 55 1.02 3.88 12.95
CA LEU A 55 1.24 2.44 13.01
C LEU A 55 2.42 2.00 12.13
N CYS A 56 2.57 2.57 10.94
CA CYS A 56 3.70 2.28 10.07
C CYS A 56 5.03 2.76 10.69
N GLU A 57 5.03 3.90 11.38
CA GLU A 57 6.21 4.42 12.08
C GLU A 57 6.61 3.53 13.26
N GLU A 58 5.64 3.10 14.07
CA GLU A 58 5.84 2.20 15.21
C GLU A 58 6.40 0.84 14.77
N ASN A 59 5.88 0.31 13.66
CA ASN A 59 6.35 -0.95 13.06
C ASN A 59 7.62 -0.79 12.21
N ARG A 60 8.22 0.41 12.18
CA ARG A 60 9.45 0.73 11.45
C ARG A 60 9.38 0.39 9.96
N ALA A 61 8.26 0.73 9.33
CA ALA A 61 8.04 0.49 7.91
C ALA A 61 9.19 1.04 7.06
N SER A 62 9.65 0.23 6.13
CA SER A 62 10.68 0.55 5.17
C SER A 62 10.08 1.04 3.85
N LEU A 63 10.93 1.58 2.97
CA LEU A 63 10.53 1.92 1.61
C LEU A 63 9.99 0.70 0.84
N ASN A 64 10.52 -0.50 1.09
CA ASN A 64 10.05 -1.73 0.43
C ASN A 64 8.62 -2.06 0.86
N ASP A 65 8.28 -1.89 2.13
CA ASP A 65 6.92 -2.10 2.64
C ASP A 65 5.95 -1.11 2.00
N ALA A 66 6.38 0.15 1.85
CA ALA A 66 5.62 1.20 1.19
C ALA A 66 5.39 0.90 -0.30
N ALA A 67 6.43 0.44 -1.00
CA ALA A 67 6.34 0.03 -2.39
C ALA A 67 5.40 -1.17 -2.58
N LEU A 68 5.43 -2.14 -1.66
CA LEU A 68 4.51 -3.28 -1.69
C LEU A 68 3.05 -2.83 -1.58
N LEU A 69 2.74 -1.86 -0.72
CA LEU A 69 1.39 -1.29 -0.61
C LEU A 69 0.94 -0.63 -1.93
N ASP A 70 1.83 0.10 -2.60
CA ASP A 70 1.52 0.75 -3.89
C ASP A 70 1.32 -0.27 -5.02
N ILE A 71 2.08 -1.37 -5.02
CA ILE A 71 1.88 -2.51 -5.94
C ILE A 71 0.51 -3.14 -5.72
N ILE A 72 0.14 -3.43 -4.46
CA ILE A 72 -1.16 -4.02 -4.12
C ILE A 72 -2.29 -3.09 -4.54
N TYR A 73 -2.20 -1.80 -4.19
CA TYR A 73 -3.16 -0.80 -4.66
C TYR A 73 -3.30 -0.82 -6.19
N THR A 74 -2.18 -0.81 -6.91
CA THR A 74 -2.17 -0.85 -8.37
C THR A 74 -2.83 -2.12 -8.90
N GLN A 75 -2.62 -3.29 -8.30
CA GLN A 75 -3.25 -4.56 -8.71
C GLN A 75 -4.78 -4.51 -8.55
N PHE A 76 -5.28 -4.00 -7.44
CA PHE A 76 -6.73 -3.88 -7.19
C PHE A 76 -7.41 -2.90 -8.16
N HIS A 77 -6.69 -1.84 -8.56
CA HIS A 77 -7.21 -0.80 -9.43
C HIS A 77 -6.69 -0.88 -10.87
N CYS A 78 -6.09 -2.02 -11.26
CA CYS A 78 -5.43 -2.26 -12.54
C CYS A 78 -6.41 -2.36 -13.73
N ARG A 79 -7.64 -1.85 -13.60
CA ARG A 79 -8.61 -1.81 -14.70
C ARG A 79 -8.25 -0.78 -15.78
N TYR A 80 -7.32 0.14 -15.48
CA TYR A 80 -6.92 1.25 -16.36
C TYR A 80 -5.41 1.33 -16.63
N CYS A 81 -4.60 0.42 -16.07
CA CYS A 81 -3.17 0.37 -16.42
C CYS A 81 -3.02 -0.09 -17.87
N ARG A 82 -2.38 0.74 -18.69
CA ARG A 82 -2.09 0.42 -20.08
C ARG A 82 -0.91 -0.57 -20.08
N CYS A 83 -1.21 -1.86 -19.89
CA CYS A 83 -0.20 -2.90 -19.96
C CYS A 83 0.33 -3.01 -21.39
N THR A 84 1.66 -2.96 -21.55
CA THR A 84 2.30 -3.25 -22.83
C THR A 84 2.81 -4.68 -22.78
N THR A 85 2.42 -5.50 -23.75
CA THR A 85 2.90 -6.88 -23.86
C THR A 85 4.28 -6.89 -24.51
N PHE A 86 5.25 -7.50 -23.84
CA PHE A 86 6.58 -7.76 -24.39
C PHE A 86 6.82 -9.26 -24.43
N SER A 87 7.36 -9.75 -25.55
CA SER A 87 7.78 -11.15 -25.71
C SER A 87 9.31 -11.20 -25.74
N ILE A 88 9.91 -12.02 -24.88
CA ILE A 88 11.34 -12.28 -24.91
C ILE A 88 11.59 -13.49 -25.81
N ALA A 89 12.27 -13.29 -26.95
CA ALA A 89 12.75 -14.38 -27.79
C ALA A 89 14.07 -14.92 -27.21
N HIS A 90 14.12 -16.23 -26.97
CA HIS A 90 15.33 -16.91 -26.47
C HIS A 90 16.38 -16.94 -27.59
N LEU A 91 17.48 -16.19 -27.44
CA LEU A 91 18.64 -16.32 -28.32
C LEU A 91 19.38 -17.60 -27.94
N HIS A 92 19.23 -18.63 -28.75
CA HIS A 92 20.06 -19.84 -28.66
C HIS A 92 21.50 -19.43 -29.03
N THR A 93 22.36 -19.26 -28.03
CA THR A 93 23.82 -19.21 -28.24
C THR A 93 24.29 -20.58 -28.72
N GLN A 94 24.94 -20.59 -29.89
CA GLN A 94 25.61 -21.76 -30.49
C GLN A 94 26.77 -22.26 -29.63
#